data_AF-A0A954XT98-F1
#
_entry.id   AF-A0A954XT98-F1
#
_cell.length_a   1.000
_cell.length_b   1.000
_cell.length_c   1.000
_cell.angle_alpha   90.00
_cell.angle_beta   90.00
_cell.angle_gamma   90.00
#
_symmetry.space_group_name_H-M   'P 1'
#
loop_
_entity.id
_entity.type
_entity.pdbx_description
1 polymer ?
#
loop_
_entity_poly.entity_id
_entity_poly.type
_entity_poly.pdbx_seq_one_letter_code
_entity_poly.pdbx_strand_id
1 'polypeptide(L)'
;MLRGSATAALSFAAGEWFLQEMCSARRAYGRTSVNDRPRLGCIGVGGQGKHIGERALEYGDVVAVCDVQRQHAEQALDRFHVKAGIYEDYKELLERGEIDAVLIATPDHWHTAPAIAALKAGKHVYCEKPLTLTVEEGKLLVDAVKQTGKVLQVGTMQRGDMLQFARAVATARSGQLGKIKLVEVILPGPAPS
;
A
#
# COMPACT_ATOMS: atom_id res chain seq x y z
N MET A 1 32.71 46.24 19.92
CA MET A 1 31.54 45.74 20.67
C MET A 1 30.33 46.45 20.06
N LEU A 2 29.28 45.87 19.49
CA LEU A 2 28.71 44.53 19.51
C LEU A 2 28.39 44.09 18.06
N ARG A 3 28.64 42.81 17.72
CA ARG A 3 28.12 42.18 16.50
C ARG A 3 26.65 41.80 16.76
N GLY A 4 25.74 42.26 15.92
CA GLY A 4 24.34 41.84 15.92
C GLY A 4 24.23 40.36 15.57
N SER A 5 23.67 39.58 16.50
CA SER A 5 23.31 38.19 16.32
C SER A 5 22.12 38.09 15.37
N ALA A 6 22.36 37.56 14.16
CA ALA A 6 21.29 37.11 13.28
C ALA A 6 20.63 35.87 13.92
N THR A 7 19.40 36.03 14.39
CA THR A 7 18.56 34.93 14.86
C THR A 7 18.27 34.02 13.68
N ALA A 8 18.93 32.86 13.63
CA ALA A 8 18.62 31.83 12.65
C ALA A 8 17.21 31.29 12.97
N ALA A 9 16.24 31.62 12.13
CA ALA A 9 14.94 30.98 12.12
C ALA A 9 15.14 29.52 11.70
N LEU A 10 15.25 28.61 12.67
CA LEU A 10 15.14 27.17 12.44
C LEU A 10 13.74 26.90 11.92
N SER A 11 13.63 26.66 10.61
CA SER A 11 12.36 26.30 9.97
C SER A 11 11.86 24.97 10.54
N PHE A 12 10.79 25.03 11.33
CA PHE A 12 10.09 23.86 11.90
C PHE A 12 9.29 23.06 10.85
N ALA A 13 9.33 23.44 9.57
CA ALA A 13 8.53 22.87 8.50
C ALA A 13 8.68 21.34 8.33
N ALA A 14 9.85 20.77 8.68
CA ALA A 14 10.05 19.32 8.63
C ALA A 14 9.24 18.55 9.68
N GLY A 15 8.98 19.16 10.84
CA GLY A 15 8.19 18.56 11.93
C GLY A 15 6.69 18.68 11.70
N GLU A 16 6.23 19.77 11.09
CA GLU A 16 4.81 20.01 10.80
C GLU A 16 4.24 19.01 9.78
N TRP A 17 4.99 18.69 8.72
CA TRP A 17 4.58 17.65 7.76
C TRP A 17 4.47 16.27 8.42
N PHE A 18 5.42 15.91 9.28
CA PHE A 18 5.40 14.63 10.01
C PHE A 18 4.20 14.54 10.97
N LEU A 19 3.92 15.61 11.71
CA LEU A 19 2.76 15.69 12.58
C LEU A 19 1.44 15.67 11.79
N GLN A 20 1.40 16.28 10.61
CA GLN A 20 0.24 16.27 9.73
C GLN A 20 -0.05 14.88 9.17
N GLU A 21 0.97 14.13 8.75
CA GLU A 21 0.83 12.72 8.35
C GLU A 21 0.42 11.80 9.52
N MET A 22 0.96 12.03 10.72
CA MET A 22 0.52 11.30 11.92
C MET A 22 -0.95 11.57 12.27
N CYS A 23 -1.40 12.82 12.13
CA CYS A 23 -2.79 13.21 12.38
C CYS A 23 -3.76 12.66 11.31
N SER A 24 -3.37 12.59 10.05
CA SER A 24 -4.20 12.02 8.98
C SER A 24 -4.25 10.49 9.03
N ALA A 25 -3.16 9.80 9.40
CA ALA A 25 -3.19 8.38 9.71
C ALA A 25 -4.20 8.07 10.83
N ARG A 26 -4.28 8.92 11.87
CA ARG A 26 -5.27 8.82 12.95
C ARG A 26 -6.73 8.88 12.47
N ARG A 27 -7.03 9.61 11.38
CA ARG A 27 -8.39 9.67 10.80
C ARG A 27 -8.80 8.36 10.12
N ALA A 28 -7.86 7.64 9.50
CA ALA A 28 -8.12 6.30 8.98
C ALA A 28 -8.37 5.29 10.12
N TYR A 29 -7.63 5.41 11.23
CA TYR A 29 -7.81 4.61 12.45
C TYR A 29 -9.10 4.92 13.24
N GLY A 30 -9.88 5.93 12.86
CA GLY A 30 -11.12 6.35 13.56
C GLY A 30 -12.38 5.58 13.15
N ARG A 31 -12.32 4.73 12.13
CA ARG A 31 -13.46 3.97 11.61
C ARG A 31 -13.67 2.68 12.41
N THR A 32 -14.27 2.85 13.59
CA THR A 32 -14.50 1.76 14.56
C THR A 32 -15.86 1.08 14.39
N SER A 33 -16.82 1.72 13.70
CA SER A 33 -18.10 1.10 13.38
C SER A 33 -17.98 0.20 12.15
N VAL A 34 -18.65 -0.95 12.16
CA VAL A 34 -18.65 -1.91 11.04
C VAL A 34 -19.10 -1.27 9.72
N ASN A 35 -20.00 -0.28 9.78
CA ASN A 35 -20.51 0.41 8.59
C ASN A 35 -19.53 1.41 7.98
N ASP A 36 -18.50 1.82 8.71
CA ASP A 36 -17.52 2.80 8.21
C ASP A 36 -16.27 2.13 7.61
N ARG A 37 -16.13 0.82 7.78
CA ARG A 37 -14.95 0.07 7.31
C ARG A 37 -15.08 -0.23 5.81
N PRO A 38 -14.02 0.02 5.01
CA PRO A 38 -14.05 -0.29 3.59
C PRO A 38 -14.14 -1.80 3.36
N ARG A 39 -14.90 -2.20 2.36
CA ARG A 39 -15.00 -3.59 1.90
C ARG A 39 -13.91 -3.88 0.89
N LEU A 40 -13.16 -4.93 1.16
CA LEU A 40 -11.93 -5.27 0.46
C LEU A 40 -12.08 -6.55 -0.35
N GLY A 41 -11.52 -6.54 -1.56
CA GLY A 41 -11.29 -7.74 -2.37
C GLY A 41 -9.79 -8.05 -2.45
N CYS A 42 -9.40 -9.31 -2.34
CA CYS A 42 -7.99 -9.72 -2.51
C CYS A 42 -7.83 -10.52 -3.81
N ILE A 43 -6.91 -10.12 -4.70
CA ILE A 43 -6.62 -10.78 -5.99
C ILE A 43 -5.19 -11.30 -5.95
N GLY A 44 -5.01 -12.61 -6.08
CA GLY A 44 -3.75 -13.29 -5.82
C GLY A 44 -3.53 -13.43 -4.31
N VAL A 45 -3.92 -14.58 -3.76
CA VAL A 45 -3.84 -14.90 -2.32
C VAL A 45 -2.95 -16.13 -2.05
N GLY A 46 -1.97 -16.34 -2.93
CA GLY A 46 -0.75 -17.09 -2.63
C GLY A 46 0.21 -16.32 -1.70
N GLY A 47 1.37 -16.91 -1.42
CA GLY A 47 2.54 -16.31 -0.74
C GLY A 47 2.32 -14.98 0.00
N GLN A 48 2.83 -13.88 -0.58
CA GLN A 48 2.74 -12.52 -0.02
C GLN A 48 1.30 -12.00 0.04
N GLY A 49 0.43 -12.41 -0.88
CA GLY A 49 -1.00 -12.09 -0.94
C GLY A 49 -1.74 -12.44 0.35
N LYS A 50 -1.44 -13.60 0.96
CA LYS A 50 -2.00 -13.95 2.28
C LYS A 50 -1.58 -12.96 3.36
N HIS A 51 -0.30 -12.61 3.41
CA HIS A 51 0.19 -11.71 4.46
C HIS A 51 -0.40 -10.30 4.33
N ILE A 52 -0.51 -9.76 3.12
CA ILE A 52 -1.12 -8.44 2.93
C ILE A 52 -2.63 -8.46 3.19
N GLY A 53 -3.32 -9.54 2.80
CA GLY A 53 -4.76 -9.69 3.01
C GLY A 53 -5.10 -9.78 4.50
N GLU A 54 -4.30 -10.54 5.26
CA GLU A 54 -4.42 -10.63 6.72
C GLU A 54 -4.18 -9.28 7.39
N ARG A 55 -3.12 -8.55 7.00
CA ARG A 55 -2.86 -7.20 7.53
C ARG A 55 -3.95 -6.20 7.16
N ALA A 56 -4.60 -6.37 6.01
CA ALA A 56 -5.68 -5.51 5.58
C ALA A 56 -6.91 -5.58 6.50
N LEU A 57 -7.06 -6.67 7.28
CA LEU A 57 -8.12 -6.81 8.29
C LEU A 57 -8.00 -5.77 9.41
N GLU A 58 -6.85 -5.14 9.61
CA GLU A 58 -6.72 -4.00 10.52
C GLU A 58 -7.52 -2.78 9.99
N TYR A 59 -7.63 -2.62 8.67
CA TYR A 59 -8.11 -1.40 8.01
C TYR A 59 -9.47 -1.55 7.31
N GLY A 60 -9.92 -2.77 7.02
CA GLY A 60 -11.20 -3.01 6.35
C GLY A 60 -11.67 -4.46 6.47
N ASP A 61 -12.77 -4.76 5.81
CA ASP A 61 -13.42 -6.08 5.87
C ASP A 61 -13.25 -6.80 4.54
N VAL A 62 -12.56 -7.94 4.55
CA VAL A 62 -12.36 -8.76 3.35
C VAL A 62 -13.66 -9.50 3.03
N VAL A 63 -14.30 -9.14 1.92
CA VAL A 63 -15.59 -9.71 1.47
C VAL A 63 -15.45 -10.65 0.28
N ALA A 64 -14.31 -10.61 -0.41
CA ALA A 64 -13.99 -11.47 -1.55
C ALA A 64 -12.50 -11.79 -1.62
N VAL A 65 -12.17 -13.02 -2.01
CA VAL A 65 -10.82 -13.44 -2.38
C VAL A 65 -10.84 -14.09 -3.76
N CYS A 66 -9.78 -13.88 -4.52
CA CYS A 66 -9.61 -14.41 -5.86
C CYS A 66 -8.23 -15.04 -6.03
N ASP A 67 -8.20 -16.28 -6.48
CA ASP A 67 -6.98 -16.95 -6.92
C ASP A 67 -7.33 -18.01 -7.97
N VAL A 68 -6.49 -18.15 -8.99
CA VAL A 68 -6.67 -19.19 -10.02
C VAL A 68 -6.54 -20.60 -9.41
N GLN A 69 -5.81 -20.74 -8.31
CA GLN A 69 -5.75 -21.95 -7.52
C GLN A 69 -6.68 -21.83 -6.31
N ARG A 70 -7.85 -22.46 -6.41
CA ARG A 70 -8.87 -22.44 -5.36
C ARG A 70 -8.33 -22.73 -3.95
N GLN A 71 -7.40 -23.67 -3.83
CA GLN A 71 -6.76 -24.02 -2.56
C GLN A 71 -6.09 -22.81 -1.88
N HIS A 72 -5.49 -21.89 -2.63
CA HIS A 72 -4.91 -20.67 -2.07
C HIS A 72 -5.98 -19.76 -1.46
N ALA A 73 -7.12 -19.64 -2.12
CA ALA A 73 -8.25 -18.85 -1.64
C ALA A 73 -8.83 -19.43 -0.35
N GLU A 74 -9.02 -20.75 -0.28
CA GLU A 74 -9.49 -21.46 0.92
C GLU A 74 -8.51 -21.26 2.09
N GLN A 75 -7.22 -21.49 1.87
CA GLN A 75 -6.18 -21.24 2.88
C GLN A 75 -6.11 -19.78 3.34
N ALA A 76 -6.37 -18.84 2.44
CA ALA A 76 -6.41 -17.42 2.78
C ALA A 76 -7.58 -17.12 3.71
N LEU A 77 -8.79 -17.61 3.40
CA LEU A 77 -9.96 -17.43 4.27
C LEU A 77 -9.78 -18.06 5.65
N ASP A 78 -9.18 -19.25 5.71
CA ASP A 78 -8.87 -19.93 6.96
C ASP A 78 -7.90 -19.09 7.81
N ARG A 79 -6.83 -18.57 7.19
CA ARG A 79 -5.86 -17.70 7.86
C ARG A 79 -6.48 -16.38 8.31
N PHE A 80 -7.35 -15.79 7.51
CA PHE A 80 -8.00 -14.53 7.81
C PHE A 80 -9.07 -14.68 8.89
N HIS A 81 -9.53 -15.91 9.15
CA HIS A 81 -10.68 -16.21 10.00
C HIS A 81 -11.95 -15.46 9.56
N VAL A 82 -12.16 -15.30 8.25
CA VAL A 82 -13.31 -14.61 7.67
C VAL A 82 -14.09 -15.50 6.71
N LYS A 83 -15.39 -15.20 6.56
CA LYS A 83 -16.24 -15.79 5.51
C LYS A 83 -16.40 -14.78 4.39
N ALA A 84 -15.86 -15.09 3.22
CA ALA A 84 -15.91 -14.24 2.03
C ALA A 84 -16.14 -15.09 0.77
N GLY A 85 -16.58 -14.45 -0.30
CA GLY A 85 -16.75 -15.13 -1.60
C GLY A 85 -15.40 -15.53 -2.19
N ILE A 86 -15.32 -16.74 -2.74
CA ILE A 86 -14.15 -17.24 -3.48
C ILE A 86 -14.42 -17.08 -4.98
N TYR A 87 -13.45 -16.51 -5.68
CA TYR A 87 -13.47 -16.30 -7.13
C TYR A 87 -12.21 -16.91 -7.76
N GLU A 88 -12.33 -17.40 -8.99
CA GLU A 88 -11.19 -17.90 -9.78
C GLU A 88 -10.84 -16.95 -10.94
N ASP A 89 -11.79 -16.11 -11.37
CA ASP A 89 -11.57 -14.96 -12.26
C ASP A 89 -11.74 -13.65 -11.48
N TYR A 90 -10.71 -12.79 -11.53
CA TYR A 90 -10.76 -11.49 -10.87
C TYR A 90 -11.82 -10.57 -11.46
N LYS A 91 -12.22 -10.76 -12.73
CA LYS A 91 -13.26 -9.94 -13.36
C LYS A 91 -14.60 -10.11 -12.67
N GLU A 92 -14.96 -11.34 -12.32
CA GLU A 92 -16.18 -11.66 -11.55
C GLU A 92 -16.13 -11.02 -10.15
N LEU A 93 -14.97 -11.03 -9.49
CA LEU A 93 -14.78 -10.31 -8.23
C LEU A 93 -15.00 -8.80 -8.42
N LEU A 94 -14.52 -8.22 -9.53
CA LEU A 94 -14.62 -6.79 -9.80
C LEU A 94 -16.06 -6.33 -10.11
N GLU A 95 -16.94 -7.23 -10.54
CA GLU A 95 -18.37 -6.93 -10.77
C GLU A 95 -19.14 -6.66 -9.46
N ARG A 96 -18.59 -7.04 -8.30
CA ARG A 96 -19.18 -6.75 -6.99
C ARG A 96 -19.14 -5.26 -6.68
N GLY A 97 -20.32 -4.63 -6.71
CA GLY A 97 -20.50 -3.19 -6.51
C GLY A 97 -20.19 -2.72 -5.09
N GLU A 98 -20.21 -3.62 -4.12
CA GLU A 98 -19.93 -3.34 -2.72
C GLU A 98 -18.43 -3.32 -2.36
N ILE A 99 -17.54 -3.72 -3.26
CA ILE A 99 -16.09 -3.67 -3.01
C ILE A 99 -15.57 -2.26 -3.28
N ASP A 100 -15.02 -1.62 -2.24
CA ASP A 100 -14.45 -0.27 -2.30
C ASP A 100 -13.02 -0.27 -2.85
N ALA A 101 -12.23 -1.27 -2.45
CA ALA A 101 -10.81 -1.38 -2.81
C ALA A 101 -10.38 -2.82 -3.02
N VAL A 102 -9.36 -3.02 -3.86
CA VAL A 102 -8.73 -4.33 -4.06
C VAL A 102 -7.25 -4.32 -3.68
N LEU A 103 -6.80 -5.43 -3.10
CA LEU A 103 -5.40 -5.74 -2.88
C LEU A 103 -4.95 -6.75 -3.94
N ILE A 104 -3.90 -6.42 -4.69
CA ILE A 104 -3.39 -7.23 -5.80
C ILE A 104 -1.97 -7.71 -5.46
N ALA A 105 -1.80 -9.03 -5.39
CA ALA A 105 -0.52 -9.70 -5.17
C ALA A 105 -0.40 -10.96 -6.06
N THR A 106 -0.79 -10.82 -7.32
CA THR A 106 -0.53 -11.80 -8.37
C THR A 106 0.98 -11.88 -8.66
N PRO A 107 1.46 -12.82 -9.49
CA PRO A 107 2.82 -12.73 -10.01
C PRO A 107 3.08 -11.39 -10.71
N ASP A 108 4.33 -10.92 -10.69
CA ASP A 108 4.73 -9.57 -11.13
C ASP A 108 4.21 -9.18 -12.53
N HIS A 109 4.27 -10.12 -13.48
CA HIS A 109 3.82 -9.93 -14.87
C HIS A 109 2.29 -9.79 -15.02
N TRP A 110 1.54 -10.09 -13.96
CA TRP A 110 0.09 -9.97 -13.93
C TRP A 110 -0.40 -8.73 -13.19
N HIS A 111 0.42 -7.93 -12.53
CA HIS A 111 -0.07 -6.80 -11.72
C HIS A 111 -0.86 -5.75 -12.53
N THR A 112 -0.36 -5.39 -13.72
CA THR A 112 -0.87 -4.26 -14.51
C THR A 112 -2.33 -4.45 -14.95
N ALA A 113 -2.67 -5.63 -15.48
CA ALA A 113 -4.00 -5.90 -16.03
C ALA A 113 -5.15 -5.82 -15.00
N PRO A 114 -5.14 -6.56 -13.87
CA PRO A 114 -6.15 -6.48 -12.82
C PRO A 114 -6.15 -5.11 -12.13
N ALA A 115 -5.00 -4.42 -12.01
CA ALA A 115 -4.96 -3.07 -11.46
C ALA A 115 -5.73 -2.07 -12.34
N ILE A 116 -5.47 -2.06 -13.66
CA ILE A 116 -6.22 -1.21 -14.61
C ILE A 116 -7.70 -1.60 -14.61
N ALA A 117 -8.02 -2.90 -14.62
CA ALA A 117 -9.40 -3.38 -14.59
C ALA A 117 -10.14 -2.92 -13.33
N ALA A 118 -9.49 -3.00 -12.16
CA ALA A 118 -10.06 -2.57 -10.89
C ALA A 118 -10.31 -1.06 -10.85
N LEU A 119 -9.35 -0.25 -11.31
CA LEU A 119 -9.51 1.20 -11.42
C LEU A 119 -10.70 1.55 -12.32
N LYS A 120 -10.82 0.90 -13.49
CA LYS A 120 -11.94 1.08 -14.43
C LYS A 120 -13.28 0.60 -13.86
N ALA A 121 -13.26 -0.42 -13.01
CA ALA A 121 -14.43 -0.88 -12.24
C ALA A 121 -14.76 0.03 -11.04
N GLY A 122 -14.10 1.19 -10.92
CA GLY A 122 -14.37 2.19 -9.89
C GLY A 122 -13.81 1.85 -8.51
N LYS A 123 -12.86 0.93 -8.41
CA LYS A 123 -12.27 0.48 -7.13
C LYS A 123 -10.92 1.15 -6.88
N HIS A 124 -10.61 1.40 -5.61
CA HIS A 124 -9.26 1.78 -5.21
C HIS A 124 -8.34 0.54 -5.27
N VAL A 125 -7.04 0.75 -5.45
CA VAL A 125 -6.07 -0.34 -5.65
C VAL A 125 -4.91 -0.21 -4.68
N TYR A 126 -4.59 -1.29 -3.97
CA TYR A 126 -3.27 -1.55 -3.43
C TYR A 126 -2.64 -2.66 -4.28
N CYS A 127 -1.45 -2.45 -4.83
CA CYS A 127 -0.79 -3.44 -5.68
C CYS A 127 0.63 -3.70 -5.18
N GLU A 128 1.00 -4.97 -5.02
CA GLU A 128 2.34 -5.35 -4.56
C GLU A 128 3.45 -4.91 -5.52
N LYS A 129 4.66 -4.85 -4.97
CA LYS A 129 5.88 -4.53 -5.73
C LYS A 129 6.52 -5.81 -6.30
N PRO A 130 7.21 -5.73 -7.45
CA PRO A 130 7.29 -4.59 -8.36
C PRO A 130 5.94 -4.30 -9.04
N LEU A 131 5.61 -3.02 -9.23
CA LEU A 131 4.28 -2.63 -9.73
C LEU A 131 4.03 -3.12 -11.16
N THR A 132 5.06 -3.06 -12.02
CA THR A 132 5.00 -3.43 -13.44
C THR A 132 6.32 -4.06 -13.87
N LEU A 133 6.33 -4.75 -15.01
CA LEU A 133 7.56 -5.25 -15.64
C LEU A 133 8.23 -4.18 -16.51
N THR A 134 7.43 -3.28 -17.10
CA THR A 134 7.93 -2.25 -18.02
C THR A 134 7.51 -0.85 -17.58
N VAL A 135 8.22 0.16 -18.08
CA VAL A 135 7.89 1.56 -17.85
C VAL A 135 6.59 1.93 -18.58
N GLU A 136 6.36 1.33 -19.74
CA GLU A 136 5.18 1.51 -20.58
C GLU A 136 3.91 1.09 -19.84
N GLU A 137 3.92 -0.07 -19.19
CA GLU A 137 2.85 -0.51 -18.30
C GLU A 137 2.58 0.49 -17.16
N GLY A 138 3.65 1.05 -16.59
CA GLY A 138 3.53 2.09 -15.55
C GLY A 138 2.81 3.34 -16.06
N LYS A 139 3.07 3.77 -17.29
CA LYS A 139 2.36 4.90 -17.92
C LYS A 139 0.86 4.61 -18.08
N LEU A 140 0.51 3.39 -18.48
CA LEU A 140 -0.90 2.97 -18.60
C LEU A 140 -1.63 3.03 -17.25
N LEU A 141 -0.98 2.64 -16.16
CA LEU A 141 -1.54 2.76 -14.81
C LEU A 141 -1.73 4.22 -14.38
N VAL A 142 -0.75 5.09 -14.67
CA VAL A 142 -0.86 6.52 -14.39
C VAL A 142 -2.06 7.12 -15.13
N ASP A 143 -2.26 6.77 -16.39
CA ASP A 143 -3.39 7.24 -17.18
C ASP A 143 -4.72 6.71 -16.64
N ALA A 144 -4.79 5.43 -16.26
CA ALA A 144 -5.98 4.84 -15.64
C ALA A 144 -6.35 5.52 -14.31
N VAL A 145 -5.37 5.81 -13.46
CA VAL A 145 -5.56 6.56 -12.21
C VAL A 145 -6.12 7.96 -12.50
N LYS A 146 -5.53 8.70 -13.46
CA LYS A 146 -6.01 10.04 -13.84
C LYS A 146 -7.43 10.02 -14.40
N GLN A 147 -7.74 9.05 -15.27
CA GLN A 147 -9.05 8.94 -15.91
C GLN A 147 -10.16 8.57 -14.94
N THR A 148 -9.86 7.71 -13.95
CA THR A 148 -10.86 7.18 -13.02
C THR A 148 -10.98 8.01 -11.74
N GLY A 149 -9.96 8.82 -11.42
CA GLY A 149 -9.86 9.53 -10.15
C GLY A 149 -9.67 8.60 -8.93
N LYS A 150 -9.44 7.30 -9.17
CA LYS A 150 -9.24 6.30 -8.11
C LYS A 150 -7.80 6.30 -7.63
N VAL A 151 -7.62 5.89 -6.38
CA VAL A 151 -6.28 5.83 -5.75
C VAL A 151 -5.64 4.49 -6.08
N LEU A 152 -4.38 4.52 -6.51
CA LEU A 152 -3.51 3.36 -6.55
C LEU A 152 -2.32 3.58 -5.61
N GLN A 153 -2.11 2.65 -4.68
CA GLN A 153 -0.94 2.60 -3.80
C GLN A 153 -0.11 1.36 -4.11
N VAL A 154 1.21 1.54 -4.17
CA VAL A 154 2.16 0.43 -4.37
C VAL A 154 2.57 -0.15 -3.03
N GLY A 155 2.76 -1.47 -2.94
CA GLY A 155 3.13 -2.22 -1.74
C GLY A 155 4.57 -2.03 -1.26
N THR A 156 5.07 -0.80 -1.29
CA THR A 156 6.35 -0.43 -0.68
C THR A 156 6.20 -0.32 0.84
N MET A 157 5.99 -1.46 1.53
CA MET A 157 5.65 -1.52 2.97
C MET A 157 6.59 -0.72 3.86
N GLN A 158 7.90 -0.71 3.56
CA GLN A 158 8.90 0.04 4.33
C GLN A 158 8.62 1.55 4.36
N ARG A 159 7.93 2.12 3.37
CA ARG A 159 7.58 3.55 3.38
C ARG A 159 6.52 3.91 4.42
N GLY A 160 5.72 2.94 4.85
CA GLY A 160 4.71 3.12 5.90
C GLY A 160 5.22 2.74 7.30
N ASP A 161 6.46 2.24 7.43
CA ASP A 161 7.05 1.94 8.74
C ASP A 161 7.43 3.23 9.46
N MET A 162 6.58 3.60 10.42
CA MET A 162 6.73 4.82 11.21
C MET A 162 7.90 4.76 12.19
N LEU A 163 8.29 3.56 12.64
CA LEU A 163 9.27 3.41 13.72
C LEU A 163 10.70 3.52 13.19
N GLN A 164 10.99 2.88 12.05
CA GLN A 164 12.33 2.83 11.49
C GLN A 164 12.49 3.81 10.33
N PHE A 165 11.73 3.62 9.26
CA PHE A 165 11.94 4.34 8.00
C PHE A 165 11.47 5.79 8.07
N ALA A 166 10.27 6.07 8.59
CA ALA A 166 9.78 7.44 8.70
C ALA A 166 10.68 8.28 9.63
N ARG A 167 11.14 7.68 10.73
CA ARG A 167 12.11 8.32 11.64
C ARG A 167 13.44 8.58 10.93
N ALA A 168 13.98 7.61 10.20
CA ALA A 168 15.22 7.80 9.44
C ALA A 168 15.10 8.93 8.42
N VAL A 169 13.96 9.00 7.71
CA VAL A 169 13.66 10.09 6.76
C VAL A 169 13.57 11.44 7.49
N ALA A 170 12.88 11.51 8.63
CA ALA A 170 12.78 12.73 9.42
C ALA A 170 14.16 13.21 9.91
N THR A 171 15.00 12.31 10.40
CA THR A 171 16.39 12.60 10.78
C THR A 171 17.20 13.13 9.60
N ALA A 172 17.11 12.47 8.44
CA ALA A 172 17.81 12.91 7.24
C ALA A 172 17.35 14.30 6.75
N ARG A 173 16.04 14.57 6.81
CA ARG A 173 15.45 15.85 6.39
C ARG A 173 15.67 16.99 7.38
N SER A 174 15.84 16.69 8.66
CA SER A 174 16.08 17.72 9.70
C SER A 174 17.45 18.40 9.59
N GLY A 175 18.35 17.88 8.76
CA GLY A 175 19.71 18.39 8.61
C GLY A 175 20.69 17.93 9.69
N GLN A 176 20.24 17.13 10.67
CA GLN A 176 21.07 16.59 11.76
C GLN A 176 22.26 15.75 11.27
N LEU A 177 22.15 15.15 10.08
CA LEU A 177 23.22 14.34 9.47
C LEU A 177 24.24 15.17 8.66
N GLY A 178 24.03 16.48 8.52
CA GLY A 178 24.82 17.32 7.62
C GLY A 178 24.65 16.95 6.15
N LYS A 179 25.67 17.20 5.33
CA LYS A 179 25.64 16.85 3.89
C LYS A 179 25.90 15.37 3.70
N ILE A 180 24.87 14.62 3.31
CA ILE A 180 24.97 13.20 2.96
C ILE A 180 25.99 13.01 1.83
N LYS A 181 26.94 12.08 2.02
CA LYS A 181 28.01 11.77 1.06
C LYS A 181 27.87 10.40 0.42
N LEU A 182 27.33 9.44 1.16
CA LEU A 182 27.21 8.05 0.79
C LEU A 182 25.93 7.48 1.39
N VAL A 183 25.26 6.61 0.63
CA VAL A 183 24.14 5.80 1.09
C VAL A 183 24.42 4.37 0.64
N GLU A 184 24.55 3.46 1.60
CA GLU A 184 24.76 2.04 1.34
C GLU A 184 23.46 1.28 1.67
N VAL A 185 23.04 0.40 0.75
CA VAL A 185 21.84 -0.41 0.90
C VAL A 185 22.25 -1.88 0.83
N ILE A 186 21.95 -2.62 1.90
CA ILE A 186 22.21 -4.05 1.99
C ILE A 186 20.86 -4.77 2.00
N LEU A 187 20.67 -5.67 1.03
CA LEU A 187 19.51 -6.55 1.00
C LEU A 187 19.99 -7.95 1.44
N PRO A 188 19.34 -8.58 2.45
CA PRO A 188 19.66 -9.95 2.78
C PRO A 188 19.38 -10.83 1.54
N GLY A 189 20.34 -11.68 1.18
CA GLY A 189 20.14 -12.69 0.14
C GLY A 189 19.04 -13.68 0.55
N PRO A 190 18.51 -14.49 -0.40
CA PRO A 190 17.60 -15.56 -0.04
C PRO A 190 18.25 -16.43 1.04
N ALA A 191 17.45 -16.86 2.03
CA ALA A 191 17.91 -17.86 2.99
C ALA A 191 18.40 -19.09 2.20
N PRO A 192 19.55 -19.69 2.57
CA PRO A 192 19.98 -20.92 1.93
C PRO A 192 18.87 -21.97 2.05
N SER A 193 18.51 -22.56 0.91
CA SER A 193 17.55 -23.66 0.79
C SER A 193 18.00 -24.90 1.54
#